data_AF-A0A836IJC7-F1
#
_entry.id   AF-A0A836IJC7-F1
#
_cell.length_a   1.000
_cell.length_b   1.000
_cell.length_c   1.000
_cell.angle_alpha   90.00
_cell.angle_beta   90.00
_cell.angle_gamma   90.00
#
_symmetry.space_group_name_H-M   'P 1'
#
loop_
_entity.id
_entity.type
_entity.pdbx_description
1 polymer ?
#
loop_
_entity_poly.entity_id
_entity_poly.type
_entity_poly.pdbx_seq_one_letter_code
_entity_poly.pdbx_strand_id
1 'polypeptide(L)'
;MFAVRCPASMLWHPSVHYALLLLRALGQRHTLLLDPHTTLQGRLSVPLLSECAREVRIQAPVLHDEAGCPAGASAERSVVLYKAEDLLHVVSHPLRAGRDLGAGFPMQPGVLASLLEFLEASTVSNHVTAAIDALLVSLNTGDLETMRQTHARVMELMERLETTITDESLGEAREANDKEPLSTWPLFCTLQFLIEEGGMLTSAFPRTHKAYSRLCHSSKAVTQHRRLVQRTAEQLLDVGSSSETHVSPGARVETNYPAKGFLRDVQRHLALYNRSMEECTADGVSGEKGPLSSRASGGRLGIQAVQARLPWTLQARPLRKG
;
A
#
# COMPACT_ATOMS: atom_id res chain seq x y z
N MET A 1 -1.27 19.31 -20.17
CA MET A 1 -1.70 18.00 -19.63
C MET A 1 -0.75 17.58 -18.51
N PHE A 2 -1.21 16.91 -17.46
CA PHE A 2 -0.31 16.35 -16.43
C PHE A 2 0.36 15.06 -16.94
N ALA A 3 1.59 14.81 -16.51
CA ALA A 3 2.28 13.55 -16.77
C ALA A 3 2.91 13.02 -15.48
N VAL A 4 2.61 11.77 -15.13
CA VAL A 4 3.28 11.05 -14.03
C VAL A 4 4.41 10.23 -14.65
N ARG A 5 5.65 10.59 -14.36
CA ARG A 5 6.86 9.86 -14.76
C ARG A 5 7.27 8.90 -13.66
N CYS A 6 7.48 7.65 -14.03
CA CYS A 6 7.85 6.59 -13.11
C CYS A 6 8.80 5.60 -13.80
N PRO A 7 9.83 5.09 -13.10
CA PRO A 7 10.54 3.89 -13.49
C PRO A 7 9.59 2.73 -13.83
N ALA A 8 9.84 2.01 -14.93
CA ALA A 8 9.00 0.86 -15.31
C ALA A 8 9.00 -0.24 -14.22
N SER A 9 10.11 -0.38 -13.50
CA SER A 9 10.31 -1.31 -12.37
C SER A 9 9.55 -0.92 -11.10
N MET A 10 8.87 0.23 -11.07
CA MET A 10 8.19 0.78 -9.89
C MET A 10 6.68 0.95 -10.08
N LEU A 11 6.12 0.30 -11.09
CA LEU A 11 4.68 0.31 -11.34
C LEU A 11 3.84 -0.19 -10.16
N TRP A 12 4.42 -1.00 -9.27
CA TRP A 12 3.79 -1.51 -8.04
C TRP A 12 3.69 -0.45 -6.92
N HIS A 13 4.39 0.67 -7.05
CA HIS A 13 4.56 1.62 -5.94
C HIS A 13 3.28 2.42 -5.64
N PRO A 14 2.83 2.50 -4.38
CA PRO A 14 1.54 3.12 -4.02
C PRO A 14 1.46 4.61 -4.43
N SER A 15 2.57 5.36 -4.41
CA SER A 15 2.59 6.78 -4.81
C SER A 15 2.23 7.00 -6.28
N VAL A 16 2.54 6.05 -7.18
CA VAL A 16 2.18 6.15 -8.61
C VAL A 16 0.66 6.08 -8.77
N HIS A 17 0.06 5.07 -8.14
CA HIS A 17 -1.38 4.87 -8.16
C HIS A 17 -2.12 6.02 -7.47
N TYR A 18 -1.58 6.51 -6.35
CA TYR A 18 -2.12 7.63 -5.62
C TYR A 18 -2.14 8.91 -6.46
N ALA A 19 -1.02 9.27 -7.12
CA ALA A 19 -0.97 10.43 -8.00
C ALA A 19 -1.97 10.34 -9.16
N LEU A 20 -2.08 9.17 -9.80
CA LEU A 20 -3.01 8.95 -10.92
C LEU A 20 -4.48 9.02 -10.49
N LEU A 21 -4.83 8.39 -9.36
CA LEU A 21 -6.18 8.44 -8.80
C LEU A 21 -6.55 9.84 -8.31
N LEU A 22 -5.59 10.57 -7.73
CA LEU A 22 -5.82 11.95 -7.31
C LEU A 22 -6.05 12.88 -8.51
N LEU A 23 -5.21 12.80 -9.56
CA LEU A 23 -5.42 13.58 -10.80
C LEU A 23 -6.77 13.27 -11.46
N ARG A 24 -7.20 12.01 -11.39
CA ARG A 24 -8.52 11.58 -11.85
C ARG A 24 -9.66 12.15 -11.01
N ALA A 25 -9.54 12.12 -9.69
CA ALA A 25 -10.52 12.69 -8.78
C ALA A 25 -10.66 14.21 -8.96
N LEU A 26 -9.54 14.89 -9.26
CA LEU A 26 -9.49 16.31 -9.60
C LEU A 26 -9.98 16.63 -11.03
N GLY A 27 -10.40 15.62 -11.80
CA GLY A 27 -10.90 15.78 -13.17
C GLY A 27 -9.85 16.26 -14.18
N GLN A 28 -8.56 16.16 -13.83
CA GLN A 28 -7.47 16.64 -14.67
C GLN A 28 -7.07 15.60 -15.71
N ARG A 29 -6.79 16.03 -16.94
CA ARG A 29 -6.23 15.16 -17.99
C ARG A 29 -4.79 14.79 -17.62
N HIS A 30 -4.51 13.50 -17.51
CA HIS A 30 -3.21 12.98 -17.09
C HIS A 30 -2.79 11.75 -17.91
N THR A 31 -1.48 11.53 -17.99
CA THR A 31 -0.84 10.36 -18.62
C THR A 31 0.20 9.75 -17.69
N LEU A 32 0.54 8.49 -17.91
CA LEU A 32 1.65 7.79 -17.27
C LEU A 32 2.76 7.62 -18.31
N LEU A 33 3.99 8.00 -17.93
CA LEU A 33 5.19 7.85 -18.73
C LEU A 33 6.14 6.93 -17.97
N LEU A 34 6.54 5.84 -18.63
CA LEU A 34 7.41 4.83 -18.05
C LEU A 34 8.82 4.98 -18.59
N ASP A 35 9.78 5.13 -17.68
CA ASP A 35 11.19 5.23 -18.03
C ASP A 35 11.83 3.82 -17.99
N PRO A 36 12.24 3.25 -19.14
CA PRO A 36 12.73 1.86 -19.21
C PRO A 36 14.15 1.64 -18.66
N HIS A 37 14.94 2.71 -18.49
CA HIS A 37 16.37 2.61 -18.18
C HIS A 37 16.72 2.84 -16.70
N THR A 38 15.81 2.48 -15.79
CA THR A 38 15.97 2.75 -14.36
C THR A 38 16.21 1.44 -13.60
N THR A 39 17.47 1.18 -13.29
CA THR A 39 17.84 0.15 -12.31
C THR A 39 17.57 0.69 -10.91
N LEU A 40 16.70 0.02 -10.16
CA LEU A 40 16.51 0.26 -8.73
C LEU A 40 17.87 0.08 -8.02
N GLN A 41 18.57 1.18 -7.76
CA GLN A 41 19.87 1.16 -7.10
C GLN A 41 19.67 1.22 -5.58
N GLY A 42 18.94 0.25 -5.05
CA GLY A 42 18.70 0.10 -3.61
C GLY A 42 19.94 -0.43 -2.89
N ARG A 43 20.23 0.12 -1.70
CA ARG A 43 21.28 -0.44 -0.82
C ARG A 43 20.82 -1.74 -0.12
N LEU A 44 19.51 -1.94 -0.05
CA LEU A 44 18.87 -3.08 0.59
C LEU A 44 18.38 -4.08 -0.45
N SER A 45 18.33 -5.36 -0.08
CA SER A 45 17.75 -6.42 -0.93
C SER A 45 16.27 -6.23 -1.18
N VAL A 46 15.56 -5.67 -0.20
CA VAL A 46 14.14 -5.31 -0.31
C VAL A 46 14.01 -3.79 -0.28
N PRO A 47 13.51 -3.15 -1.36
CA PRO A 47 13.49 -1.69 -1.47
C PRO A 47 12.46 -1.06 -0.53
N LEU A 48 12.79 0.09 0.06
CA LEU A 48 11.86 0.82 0.93
C LEU A 48 10.89 1.67 0.10
N LEU A 49 9.65 1.80 0.58
CA LEU A 49 8.61 2.60 -0.07
C LEU A 49 8.96 4.09 -0.05
N SER A 50 9.43 4.62 1.08
CA SER A 50 9.78 6.05 1.17
C SER A 50 10.98 6.46 0.29
N GLU A 51 11.94 5.56 0.07
CA GLU A 51 13.06 5.80 -0.84
C GLU A 51 12.57 5.82 -2.28
N CYS A 52 11.78 4.82 -2.64
CA CYS A 52 11.17 4.66 -3.96
C CYS A 52 10.23 5.81 -4.33
N ALA A 53 9.47 6.34 -3.37
CA ALA A 53 8.53 7.45 -3.62
C ALA A 53 9.17 8.66 -4.31
N ARG A 54 10.46 8.91 -4.09
CA ARG A 54 11.21 10.06 -4.66
C ARG A 54 11.49 9.91 -6.15
N GLU A 55 11.42 8.70 -6.68
CA GLU A 55 11.65 8.41 -8.10
C GLU A 55 10.40 8.72 -8.95
N VAL A 56 9.23 8.80 -8.31
CA VAL A 56 7.98 9.20 -8.95
C VAL A 56 7.95 10.71 -9.10
N ARG A 57 7.82 11.19 -10.35
CA ARG A 57 7.81 12.62 -10.66
C ARG A 57 6.51 13.00 -11.34
N ILE A 58 5.86 14.03 -10.84
CA ILE A 58 4.62 14.55 -11.41
C ILE A 58 4.93 15.86 -12.11
N GLN A 59 4.72 15.89 -13.41
CA GLN A 59 4.92 17.07 -14.24
C GLN A 59 3.60 17.78 -14.44
N ALA A 60 3.52 19.00 -13.93
CA ALA A 60 2.41 19.89 -14.18
C ALA A 60 2.58 20.57 -15.55
N PRO A 61 1.47 20.82 -16.28
CA PRO A 61 1.54 21.55 -17.53
C PRO A 61 2.11 22.96 -17.35
N VAL A 62 2.94 23.38 -18.30
CA VAL A 62 3.34 24.78 -18.42
C VAL A 62 2.11 25.59 -18.85
N LEU A 63 1.72 26.58 -18.04
CA LEU A 63 0.83 27.64 -18.51
C LEU A 63 1.66 28.52 -19.45
N HIS A 64 1.50 28.32 -20.75
CA HIS A 64 2.06 29.24 -21.75
C HIS A 64 1.36 30.59 -21.61
N ASP A 65 2.13 31.63 -21.30
CA ASP A 65 1.71 33.01 -21.45
C ASP A 65 2.24 33.50 -22.80
N GLU A 66 1.33 33.78 -23.75
CA GLU A 66 1.67 34.53 -24.96
C GLU A 66 1.78 36.02 -24.61
N ALA A 67 2.84 36.41 -23.90
CA ALA A 67 3.16 37.81 -23.68
C ALA A 67 4.66 38.01 -23.44
N GLY A 68 5.42 38.09 -24.53
CA GLY A 68 6.60 38.96 -24.61
C GLY A 68 7.89 38.50 -23.91
N CYS A 69 8.47 37.37 -24.32
CA CYS A 69 9.90 37.11 -24.10
C CYS A 69 10.65 36.96 -25.44
N PRO A 70 11.81 37.64 -25.60
CA PRO A 70 12.56 37.61 -26.85
C PRO A 70 13.21 36.25 -27.08
N ALA A 71 13.30 35.87 -28.35
CA ALA A 71 13.91 34.63 -28.80
C ALA A 71 15.33 34.45 -28.22
N GLY A 72 15.57 33.40 -27.43
CA GLY A 72 16.93 33.04 -27.02
C GLY A 72 17.11 32.21 -25.75
N ALA A 73 16.11 32.06 -24.88
CA ALA A 73 16.27 31.28 -23.63
C ALA A 73 14.99 30.53 -23.23
N SER A 74 14.56 29.59 -24.06
CA SER A 74 13.45 28.67 -23.73
C SER A 74 13.95 27.48 -22.91
N ALA A 75 14.28 27.71 -21.63
CA ALA A 75 14.27 26.62 -20.67
C ALA A 75 12.81 26.41 -20.23
N GLU A 76 12.18 25.35 -20.76
CA GLU A 76 10.83 24.92 -20.37
C GLU A 76 10.70 24.85 -18.84
N ARG A 77 9.97 25.77 -18.23
CA ARG A 77 9.70 25.78 -16.78
C ARG A 77 8.53 24.85 -16.46
N SER A 78 8.69 23.55 -16.66
CA SER A 78 7.73 22.56 -16.13
C SER A 78 7.92 22.44 -14.61
N VAL A 79 6.84 22.61 -13.83
CA VAL A 79 6.89 22.36 -12.38
C VAL A 79 6.89 20.85 -12.13
N VAL A 80 7.95 20.37 -11.47
CA VAL A 80 8.09 18.97 -11.07
C VAL A 80 7.73 18.83 -9.60
N LEU A 81 6.72 18.01 -9.31
CA LEU A 81 6.30 17.67 -7.95
C LEU A 81 6.73 16.23 -7.62
N TYR A 82 7.04 16.00 -6.35
CA TYR A 82 7.43 14.68 -5.83
C TYR A 82 6.40 14.09 -4.86
N LYS A 83 5.44 14.91 -4.42
CA LYS A 83 4.32 14.51 -3.57
C LYS A 83 3.02 14.74 -4.30
N ALA A 84 2.11 13.78 -4.19
CA ALA A 84 0.81 13.90 -4.82
C ALA A 84 -0.05 14.95 -4.10
N GLU A 85 0.15 15.17 -2.79
CA GLU A 85 -0.53 16.21 -2.02
C GLU A 85 -0.28 17.61 -2.59
N ASP A 86 0.92 17.85 -3.13
CA ASP A 86 1.29 19.13 -3.75
C ASP A 86 0.45 19.44 -5.01
N LEU A 87 -0.19 18.43 -5.61
CA LEU A 87 -1.13 18.64 -6.71
C LEU A 87 -2.31 19.51 -6.32
N LEU A 88 -2.77 19.41 -5.07
CA LEU A 88 -3.88 20.24 -4.60
C LEU A 88 -3.50 21.72 -4.61
N HIS A 89 -2.27 22.05 -4.25
CA HIS A 89 -1.77 23.42 -4.32
C HIS A 89 -1.69 23.93 -5.76
N VAL A 90 -1.13 23.13 -6.67
CA VAL A 90 -0.95 23.53 -8.08
C VAL A 90 -2.29 23.65 -8.82
N VAL A 91 -3.24 22.75 -8.55
CA VAL A 91 -4.58 22.78 -9.17
C VAL A 91 -5.46 23.87 -8.57
N SER A 92 -5.37 24.12 -7.26
CA SER A 92 -6.19 25.16 -6.58
C SER A 92 -5.66 26.57 -6.84
N HIS A 93 -4.36 26.73 -7.02
CA HIS A 93 -3.69 28.00 -7.28
C HIS A 93 -2.81 27.85 -8.51
N PRO A 94 -3.39 27.91 -9.74
CA PRO A 94 -2.57 27.99 -10.94
C PRO A 94 -1.64 29.20 -10.78
N LEU A 95 -0.34 28.98 -10.90
CA LEU A 95 0.71 29.99 -10.79
C LEU A 95 0.44 31.11 -11.83
N ARG A 96 -0.33 32.12 -11.45
CA ARG A 96 -0.45 33.38 -12.21
C ARG A 96 0.85 34.14 -12.01
N ALA A 97 1.71 34.11 -13.01
CA ALA A 97 2.87 35.00 -13.05
C ALA A 97 2.38 36.43 -13.33
N GLY A 98 2.30 37.25 -12.28
CA GLY A 98 2.19 38.71 -12.39
C GLY A 98 0.78 39.25 -12.62
N ARG A 99 0.37 40.21 -11.77
CA ARG A 99 -0.88 41.00 -11.83
C ARG A 99 -2.17 40.19 -11.76
N ASP A 100 -2.52 39.78 -10.55
CA ASP A 100 -3.75 40.21 -9.87
C ASP A 100 -3.98 39.33 -8.65
N LEU A 101 -3.56 39.84 -7.49
CA LEU A 101 -4.02 39.41 -6.18
C LEU A 101 -5.53 39.74 -6.09
N GLY A 102 -6.40 38.87 -6.61
CA GLY A 102 -7.83 39.19 -6.54
C GLY A 102 -8.84 38.20 -7.11
N ALA A 103 -8.43 37.19 -7.89
CA ALA A 103 -9.38 36.19 -8.38
C ALA A 103 -8.79 34.78 -8.24
N GLY A 104 -8.84 34.26 -7.02
CA GLY A 104 -8.78 32.80 -6.83
C GLY A 104 -9.93 32.17 -7.62
N PHE A 105 -9.68 31.02 -8.25
CA PHE A 105 -10.79 30.17 -8.66
C PHE A 105 -11.71 29.99 -7.45
N PRO A 106 -13.04 30.14 -7.58
CA PRO A 106 -13.94 29.93 -6.46
C PRO A 106 -13.82 28.46 -6.07
N MET A 107 -12.97 28.20 -5.08
CA MET A 107 -12.88 26.92 -4.40
C MET A 107 -14.28 26.74 -3.81
N GLN A 108 -15.05 25.79 -4.36
CA GLN A 108 -16.39 25.57 -3.84
C GLN A 108 -16.26 25.28 -2.34
N PRO A 109 -17.07 25.90 -1.47
CA PRO A 109 -16.94 25.79 -0.01
C PRO A 109 -16.84 24.35 0.52
N GLY A 110 -17.40 23.36 -0.21
CA GLY A 110 -17.27 21.93 0.12
C GLY A 110 -15.87 21.32 -0.08
N VAL A 111 -15.01 21.92 -0.90
CA VAL A 111 -13.64 21.42 -1.16
C VAL A 111 -12.71 21.67 0.03
N LEU A 112 -12.94 22.73 0.82
CA LEU A 112 -12.16 23.01 2.03
C LEU A 112 -12.47 22.04 3.17
N ALA A 113 -13.74 21.65 3.35
CA ALA A 113 -14.10 20.59 4.30
C ALA A 113 -13.50 19.23 3.88
N SER A 114 -13.55 18.92 2.58
CA SER A 114 -12.92 17.72 2.01
C SER A 114 -11.38 17.73 2.08
N LEU A 115 -10.75 18.92 2.18
CA LEU A 115 -9.30 19.05 2.26
C LEU A 115 -8.76 18.57 3.61
N LEU A 116 -9.43 18.88 4.72
CA LEU A 116 -8.99 18.45 6.05
C LEU A 116 -9.02 16.91 6.15
N GLU A 117 -10.13 16.30 5.78
CA GLU A 117 -10.27 14.84 5.73
C GLU A 117 -9.25 14.19 4.79
N PHE A 118 -8.95 14.83 3.67
CA PHE A 118 -7.91 14.37 2.75
C PHE A 118 -6.52 14.43 3.37
N LEU A 119 -6.18 15.52 4.07
CA LEU A 119 -4.90 15.66 4.74
C LEU A 119 -4.77 14.65 5.87
N GLU A 120 -5.81 14.45 6.66
CA GLU A 120 -5.87 13.41 7.70
C GLU A 120 -5.66 12.02 7.09
N ALA A 121 -6.41 11.65 6.04
CA ALA A 121 -6.25 10.38 5.35
C ALA A 121 -4.83 10.20 4.75
N SER A 122 -4.24 11.27 4.21
CA SER A 122 -2.86 11.27 3.70
C SER A 122 -1.85 11.09 4.84
N THR A 123 -2.05 11.72 6.00
CA THR A 123 -1.19 11.50 7.16
C THR A 123 -1.28 10.06 7.64
N VAL A 124 -2.47 9.47 7.74
CA VAL A 124 -2.65 8.06 8.12
C VAL A 124 -1.95 7.13 7.12
N SER A 125 -2.13 7.38 5.83
CA SER A 125 -1.46 6.64 4.75
C SER A 125 0.08 6.70 4.86
N ASN A 126 0.63 7.87 5.19
CA ASN A 126 2.05 8.05 5.44
C ASN A 126 2.55 7.33 6.70
N HIS A 127 1.76 7.32 7.78
CA HIS A 127 2.10 6.57 9.00
C HIS A 127 2.13 5.05 8.75
N VAL A 128 1.18 4.53 7.98
CA VAL A 128 1.15 3.13 7.56
C VAL A 128 2.36 2.81 6.69
N THR A 129 2.67 3.66 5.71
CA THR A 129 3.85 3.50 4.84
C THR A 129 5.16 3.50 5.63
N ALA A 130 5.31 4.40 6.60
CA ALA A 130 6.49 4.44 7.47
C ALA A 130 6.60 3.19 8.36
N ALA A 131 5.48 2.66 8.86
CA ALA A 131 5.47 1.41 9.61
C ALA A 131 5.85 0.20 8.75
N ILE A 132 5.42 0.19 7.48
CA ILE A 132 5.85 -0.82 6.49
C ILE A 132 7.35 -0.70 6.25
N ASP A 133 7.90 0.50 6.05
CA ASP A 133 9.34 0.69 5.86
C ASP A 133 10.14 0.18 7.07
N ALA A 134 9.71 0.47 8.30
CA ALA A 134 10.34 -0.07 9.49
C ALA A 134 10.32 -1.61 9.52
N LEU A 135 9.21 -2.22 9.09
CA LEU A 135 9.11 -3.67 8.95
C LEU A 135 10.04 -4.21 7.86
N LEU A 136 10.10 -3.57 6.69
CA LEU A 136 11.00 -3.95 5.60
C LEU A 136 12.47 -3.81 6.02
N VAL A 137 12.83 -2.79 6.79
CA VAL A 137 14.17 -2.67 7.38
C VAL A 137 14.45 -3.87 8.30
N SER A 138 13.53 -4.22 9.19
CA SER A 138 13.71 -5.39 10.07
C SER A 138 13.79 -6.72 9.30
N LEU A 139 13.10 -6.82 8.16
CA LEU A 139 13.17 -7.98 7.28
C LEU A 139 14.55 -8.08 6.61
N ASN A 140 15.13 -6.95 6.18
CA ASN A 140 16.47 -6.92 5.62
C ASN A 140 17.56 -7.21 6.67
N THR A 141 17.37 -6.85 7.94
CA THR A 141 18.34 -7.14 9.01
C THR A 141 18.20 -8.54 9.60
N GLY A 142 17.04 -9.19 9.45
CA GLY A 142 16.76 -10.51 9.98
C GLY A 142 16.56 -10.55 11.50
N ASP A 143 16.41 -9.41 12.16
CA ASP A 143 16.15 -9.35 13.61
C ASP A 143 14.67 -9.67 13.90
N LEU A 144 14.43 -10.86 14.44
CA LEU A 144 13.09 -11.40 14.67
C LEU A 144 12.30 -10.65 15.75
N GLU A 145 12.97 -10.09 16.77
CA GLU A 145 12.26 -9.35 17.82
C GLU A 145 11.84 -7.97 17.32
N THR A 146 12.73 -7.27 16.60
CA THR A 146 12.37 -6.02 15.93
C THR A 146 11.30 -6.25 14.86
N MET A 147 11.38 -7.35 14.11
CA MET A 147 10.35 -7.76 13.15
C MET A 147 9.00 -8.00 13.83
N ARG A 148 8.98 -8.63 15.02
CA ARG A 148 7.76 -8.84 15.82
C ARG A 148 7.13 -7.52 16.21
N GLN A 149 7.93 -6.57 16.70
CA GLN A 149 7.47 -5.26 17.15
C GLN A 149 6.96 -4.39 16.00
N THR A 150 7.68 -4.34 14.88
CA THR A 150 7.27 -3.55 13.70
C THR A 150 6.05 -4.17 13.02
N HIS A 151 5.96 -5.49 12.94
CA HIS A 151 4.76 -6.19 12.46
C HIS A 151 3.54 -5.89 13.35
N ALA A 152 3.69 -5.95 14.68
CA ALA A 152 2.63 -5.59 15.61
C ALA A 152 2.17 -4.13 15.40
N ARG A 153 3.10 -3.21 15.15
CA ARG A 153 2.78 -1.81 14.85
C ARG A 153 1.98 -1.65 13.55
N VAL A 154 2.33 -2.38 12.49
CA VAL A 154 1.54 -2.40 11.25
C VAL A 154 0.12 -2.91 11.51
N MET A 155 -0.02 -4.00 12.28
CA MET A 155 -1.34 -4.57 12.61
C MET A 155 -2.18 -3.62 13.48
N GLU A 156 -1.58 -2.92 14.45
CA GLU A 156 -2.25 -1.91 15.28
C GLU A 156 -2.80 -0.75 14.43
N LEU A 157 -2.03 -0.27 13.46
CA LEU A 157 -2.48 0.78 12.55
C LEU A 157 -3.63 0.30 11.65
N MET A 158 -3.56 -0.95 11.19
CA MET A 158 -4.64 -1.58 10.41
C MET A 158 -5.91 -1.77 11.24
N GLU A 159 -5.80 -2.15 12.51
CA GLU A 159 -6.93 -2.25 13.43
C GLU A 159 -7.57 -0.88 13.68
N ARG A 160 -6.76 0.16 13.88
CA ARG A 160 -7.29 1.53 13.99
C ARG A 160 -8.04 1.94 12.73
N LEU A 161 -7.50 1.65 11.55
CA LEU A 161 -8.17 1.92 10.28
C LEU A 161 -9.51 1.14 10.18
N GLU A 162 -9.53 -0.13 10.56
CA GLU A 162 -10.75 -0.95 10.61
C GLU A 162 -11.83 -0.34 11.50
N THR A 163 -11.45 0.22 12.67
CA THR A 163 -12.40 0.87 13.57
C THR A 163 -12.97 2.19 13.04
N THR A 164 -12.23 2.88 12.17
CA THR A 164 -12.71 4.14 11.55
C THR A 164 -13.71 3.91 10.41
N ILE A 165 -13.73 2.71 9.81
CA ILE A 165 -14.67 2.36 8.75
C ILE A 165 -16.01 1.96 9.39
N THR A 166 -17.01 2.83 9.30
CA THR A 166 -18.37 2.56 9.80
C THR A 166 -19.19 1.77 8.77
N ASP A 167 -20.08 0.86 9.23
CA ASP A 167 -20.93 0.06 8.33
C ASP A 167 -21.97 0.92 7.57
N GLU A 168 -22.34 2.08 8.10
CA GLU A 168 -23.25 3.04 7.45
C GLU A 168 -22.60 3.69 6.21
N SER A 169 -21.30 4.00 6.27
CA SER A 169 -20.51 4.46 5.12
C SER A 169 -20.44 3.42 3.98
N LEU A 170 -20.75 2.16 4.28
CA LEU A 170 -20.83 1.07 3.32
C LEU A 170 -22.22 0.94 2.67
N GLY A 171 -23.29 1.38 3.35
CA GLY A 171 -24.68 1.32 2.90
C GLY A 171 -25.14 2.56 2.14
N GLU A 172 -24.77 3.76 2.58
CA GLU A 172 -25.26 5.04 2.02
C GLU A 172 -24.66 5.39 0.65
N ALA A 173 -23.45 4.89 0.36
CA ALA A 173 -22.78 5.09 -0.94
C ALA A 173 -23.47 4.37 -2.12
N ARG A 174 -24.57 3.64 -1.88
CA ARG A 174 -25.33 2.94 -2.92
C ARG A 174 -26.43 3.80 -3.54
N GLU A 175 -26.85 4.87 -2.87
CA GLU A 175 -27.93 5.75 -3.31
C GLU A 175 -27.44 7.12 -3.77
N ALA A 176 -26.29 7.58 -3.28
CA ALA A 176 -25.70 8.83 -3.71
C ALA A 176 -24.96 8.66 -5.05
N ASN A 177 -25.39 9.40 -6.06
CA ASN A 177 -24.71 9.61 -7.34
C ASN A 177 -23.39 10.43 -7.17
N ASP A 178 -22.80 10.37 -5.97
CA ASP A 178 -21.79 11.27 -5.47
C ASP A 178 -20.41 10.68 -5.72
N LYS A 179 -19.56 11.52 -6.30
CA LYS A 179 -18.14 11.24 -6.51
C LYS A 179 -17.51 10.78 -5.20
N GLU A 180 -16.65 9.75 -5.25
CA GLU A 180 -15.97 9.29 -4.04
C GLU A 180 -15.14 10.42 -3.42
N PRO A 181 -15.12 10.56 -2.08
CA PRO A 181 -14.41 11.65 -1.42
C PRO A 181 -12.90 11.54 -1.65
N LEU A 182 -12.22 12.68 -1.72
CA LEU A 182 -10.78 12.76 -2.00
C LEU A 182 -9.92 11.96 -0.99
N SER A 183 -10.37 11.89 0.27
CA SER A 183 -9.74 11.15 1.37
C SER A 183 -9.66 9.64 1.11
N THR A 184 -10.48 9.09 0.22
CA THR A 184 -10.49 7.65 -0.12
C THR A 184 -9.20 7.19 -0.77
N TRP A 185 -8.64 8.00 -1.66
CA TRP A 185 -7.54 7.60 -2.56
C TRP A 185 -6.22 7.31 -1.87
N PRO A 186 -5.70 8.13 -0.93
CA PRO A 186 -4.45 7.82 -0.24
C PRO A 186 -4.54 6.54 0.60
N LEU A 187 -5.70 6.26 1.22
CA LEU A 187 -5.93 5.04 2.00
C LEU A 187 -6.14 3.82 1.09
N PHE A 188 -6.86 3.98 -0.02
CA PHE A 188 -7.05 2.91 -0.99
C PHE A 188 -5.71 2.42 -1.57
N CYS A 189 -4.80 3.33 -1.93
CA CYS A 189 -3.53 2.94 -2.56
C CYS A 189 -2.60 2.20 -1.59
N THR A 190 -2.55 2.60 -0.31
CA THR A 190 -1.76 1.88 0.70
C THR A 190 -2.37 0.53 1.05
N LEU A 191 -3.70 0.45 1.14
CA LEU A 191 -4.41 -0.83 1.30
C LEU A 191 -4.20 -1.75 0.11
N GLN A 192 -4.27 -1.23 -1.12
CA GLN A 192 -4.02 -1.99 -2.33
C GLN A 192 -2.61 -2.59 -2.29
N PHE A 193 -1.60 -1.80 -1.94
CA PHE A 193 -0.23 -2.29 -1.79
C PHE A 193 -0.15 -3.39 -0.71
N LEU A 194 -0.69 -3.18 0.49
CA LEU A 194 -0.66 -4.16 1.57
C LEU A 194 -1.33 -5.50 1.20
N ILE A 195 -2.44 -5.44 0.48
CA ILE A 195 -3.21 -6.64 0.09
C ILE A 195 -2.58 -7.34 -1.11
N GLU A 196 -2.32 -6.62 -2.20
CA GLU A 196 -1.87 -7.19 -3.47
C GLU A 196 -0.37 -7.53 -3.47
N GLU A 197 0.47 -6.64 -2.93
CA GLU A 197 1.93 -6.78 -2.93
C GLU A 197 2.48 -7.24 -1.58
N GLY A 198 1.91 -6.75 -0.46
CA GLY A 198 2.30 -7.18 0.89
C GLY A 198 1.80 -8.57 1.26
N GLY A 199 0.66 -8.99 0.71
CA GLY A 199 0.05 -10.29 1.00
C GLY A 199 -0.68 -10.34 2.35
N MET A 200 -1.20 -9.20 2.83
CA MET A 200 -1.93 -9.07 4.09
C MET A 200 -3.13 -10.04 4.16
N LEU A 201 -3.31 -10.70 5.30
CA LEU A 201 -4.48 -11.54 5.56
C LEU A 201 -5.68 -10.66 5.87
N THR A 202 -6.65 -10.64 4.97
CA THR A 202 -7.84 -9.79 5.06
C THR A 202 -8.93 -10.34 5.98
N SER A 203 -8.79 -11.60 6.45
CA SER A 203 -9.74 -12.24 7.35
C SER A 203 -9.87 -11.54 8.71
N ALA A 204 -8.81 -10.89 9.18
CA ALA A 204 -8.82 -10.12 10.43
C ALA A 204 -9.48 -8.73 10.29
N PHE A 205 -9.65 -8.23 9.06
CA PHE A 205 -10.12 -6.87 8.77
C PHE A 205 -11.28 -6.90 7.76
N PRO A 206 -12.45 -7.46 8.14
CA PRO A 206 -13.55 -7.70 7.23
C PRO A 206 -14.15 -6.42 6.63
N ARG A 207 -14.22 -5.31 7.39
CA ARG A 207 -14.78 -4.04 6.91
C ARG A 207 -13.84 -3.37 5.92
N THR A 208 -12.54 -3.33 6.23
CA THR A 208 -11.50 -2.86 5.33
C THR A 208 -11.51 -3.66 4.03
N HIS A 209 -11.59 -4.98 4.12
CA HIS A 209 -11.68 -5.84 2.94
C HIS A 209 -12.93 -5.57 2.10
N LYS A 210 -14.09 -5.42 2.73
CA LYS A 210 -15.35 -5.08 2.07
C LYS A 210 -15.29 -3.71 1.39
N ALA A 211 -14.72 -2.70 2.05
CA ALA A 211 -14.50 -1.37 1.49
C ALA A 211 -13.55 -1.41 0.28
N TYR A 212 -12.45 -2.15 0.39
CA TYR A 212 -11.48 -2.37 -0.68
C TYR A 212 -12.10 -3.07 -1.89
N SER A 213 -12.82 -4.18 -1.66
CA SER A 213 -13.52 -4.92 -2.71
C SER A 213 -14.58 -4.06 -3.37
N ARG A 214 -15.34 -3.27 -2.61
CA ARG A 214 -16.30 -2.32 -3.16
C ARG A 214 -15.61 -1.37 -4.12
N LEU A 215 -14.58 -0.65 -3.68
CA LEU A 215 -13.84 0.30 -4.54
C LEU A 215 -13.27 -0.37 -5.80
N CYS A 216 -12.77 -1.60 -5.69
CA CYS A 216 -12.26 -2.35 -6.84
C CYS A 216 -13.32 -2.68 -7.90
N HIS A 217 -14.56 -2.98 -7.50
CA HIS A 217 -15.60 -3.50 -8.40
C HIS A 217 -16.65 -2.45 -8.79
N SER A 218 -17.00 -1.53 -7.89
CA SER A 218 -18.02 -0.52 -8.14
C SER A 218 -17.45 0.79 -8.68
N SER A 219 -16.20 1.14 -8.35
CA SER A 219 -15.63 2.42 -8.77
C SER A 219 -15.21 2.40 -10.23
N LYS A 220 -15.84 3.26 -11.03
CA LYS A 220 -15.42 3.54 -12.41
C LYS A 220 -14.02 4.16 -12.44
N ALA A 221 -13.66 4.96 -11.42
CA ALA A 221 -12.37 5.62 -11.36
C ALA A 221 -11.22 4.60 -11.25
N VAL A 222 -11.36 3.62 -10.35
CA VAL A 222 -10.39 2.53 -10.18
C VAL A 222 -10.30 1.66 -11.43
N THR A 223 -11.44 1.29 -12.03
CA THR A 223 -11.45 0.45 -13.24
C THR A 223 -10.74 1.13 -14.41
N GLN A 224 -11.01 2.41 -14.64
CA GLN A 224 -10.38 3.17 -15.71
C GLN A 224 -8.90 3.47 -15.42
N HIS A 225 -8.53 3.64 -14.15
CA HIS A 225 -7.14 3.75 -13.71
C HIS A 225 -6.37 2.46 -14.02
N ARG A 226 -6.87 1.30 -13.61
CA ARG A 226 -6.27 -0.01 -13.92
C ARG A 226 -6.09 -0.21 -15.42
N ARG A 227 -7.11 0.14 -16.23
CA ARG A 227 -7.01 0.10 -17.71
C ARG A 227 -6.00 1.08 -18.29
N LEU A 228 -5.77 2.23 -17.64
CA LEU A 228 -4.73 3.17 -18.08
C LEU A 228 -3.35 2.57 -17.83
N VAL A 229 -3.09 2.12 -16.60
CA VAL A 229 -1.81 1.51 -16.20
C VAL A 229 -1.50 0.28 -17.06
N GLN A 230 -2.47 -0.61 -17.25
CA GLN A 230 -2.31 -1.81 -18.07
C GLN A 230 -1.97 -1.46 -19.53
N ARG A 231 -2.72 -0.55 -20.16
CA ARG A 231 -2.43 -0.12 -21.53
C ARG A 231 -1.04 0.50 -21.67
N THR A 232 -0.62 1.32 -20.71
CA THR A 232 0.71 1.93 -20.73
C THR A 232 1.82 0.88 -20.55
N ALA A 233 1.61 -0.14 -19.72
CA ALA A 233 2.55 -1.24 -19.55
C ALA A 233 2.65 -2.12 -20.81
N GLU A 234 1.52 -2.44 -21.45
CA GLU A 234 1.47 -3.19 -22.71
C GLU A 234 2.16 -2.44 -23.86
N GLN A 235 1.90 -1.13 -23.98
CA GLN A 235 2.57 -0.28 -24.98
C GLN A 235 4.10 -0.29 -24.86
N LEU A 236 4.63 -0.36 -23.64
CA LEU A 236 6.08 -0.42 -23.42
C LEU A 236 6.67 -1.77 -23.86
N LEU A 237 5.93 -2.87 -23.67
CA LEU A 237 6.33 -4.22 -24.10
C LEU A 237 6.33 -4.35 -25.63
N ASP A 238 5.34 -3.78 -26.32
CA ASP A 238 5.23 -3.85 -27.78
C ASP A 238 6.34 -3.04 -28.47
N VAL A 239 6.72 -1.89 -27.92
CA VAL A 239 7.82 -1.05 -28.44
C VAL A 239 9.17 -1.76 -28.29
N GLY A 240 9.40 -2.48 -27.18
CA GLY A 240 10.60 -3.27 -26.97
C GLY A 240 10.72 -4.50 -27.89
N SER A 241 9.62 -4.94 -28.50
CA SER A 241 9.55 -6.12 -29.36
C SER A 241 9.88 -5.85 -30.83
N SER A 242 9.88 -4.58 -31.25
CA SER A 242 10.02 -4.18 -32.66
C SER A 242 11.37 -3.54 -33.02
N SER A 243 12.27 -3.38 -32.04
CA SER A 243 13.62 -2.84 -32.24
C SER A 243 14.63 -3.98 -32.40
N GLU A 244 14.92 -4.35 -33.64
CA GLU A 244 16.12 -5.11 -34.00
C GLU A 244 17.38 -4.33 -33.61
N THR A 245 17.90 -4.54 -32.41
CA THR A 245 19.32 -4.34 -32.08
C THR A 245 19.61 -4.96 -30.72
N HIS A 246 20.61 -5.83 -30.67
CA HIS A 246 21.18 -6.52 -29.51
C HIS A 246 20.96 -5.83 -28.14
N VAL A 247 19.98 -6.33 -27.36
CA VAL A 247 19.89 -6.08 -25.91
C VAL A 247 19.42 -7.36 -25.22
N SER A 248 20.04 -7.70 -24.10
CA SER A 248 19.86 -8.92 -23.31
C SER A 248 18.39 -9.34 -23.10
N PRO A 249 18.09 -10.66 -23.12
CA PRO A 249 16.74 -11.18 -22.92
C PRO A 249 16.36 -11.01 -21.45
N GLY A 250 15.74 -9.89 -21.08
CA GLY A 250 15.45 -9.65 -19.65
C GLY A 250 14.57 -8.46 -19.29
N ALA A 251 14.28 -7.52 -20.20
CA ALA A 251 13.44 -6.35 -19.88
C ALA A 251 11.94 -6.71 -19.85
N ARG A 252 11.54 -7.67 -19.01
CA ARG A 252 10.15 -7.81 -18.60
C ARG A 252 9.83 -6.63 -17.69
N VAL A 253 8.77 -5.90 -17.99
CA VAL A 253 8.23 -4.89 -17.08
C VAL A 253 7.87 -5.60 -15.78
N GLU A 254 8.66 -5.40 -14.73
CA GLU A 254 8.38 -5.95 -13.41
C GLU A 254 7.23 -5.15 -12.78
N THR A 255 6.03 -5.69 -12.95
CA THR A 255 4.81 -5.12 -12.36
C THR A 255 4.62 -5.50 -10.89
N ASN A 256 5.44 -6.41 -10.38
CA ASN A 256 5.34 -6.94 -9.03
C ASN A 256 6.43 -6.34 -8.13
N TYR A 257 6.11 -6.17 -6.86
CA TYR A 257 7.08 -5.78 -5.86
C TYR A 257 8.14 -6.88 -5.66
N PRO A 258 9.45 -6.55 -5.53
CA PRO A 258 10.51 -7.56 -5.40
C PRO A 258 10.33 -8.53 -4.22
N ALA A 259 9.76 -8.06 -3.11
CA ALA A 259 9.42 -8.90 -1.95
C ALA A 259 7.90 -9.15 -1.87
N LYS A 260 7.29 -9.54 -2.99
CA LYS A 260 5.86 -9.84 -3.04
C LYS A 260 5.48 -10.92 -2.02
N GLY A 261 4.51 -10.59 -1.18
CA GLY A 261 4.04 -11.48 -0.10
C GLY A 261 4.86 -11.40 1.18
N PHE A 262 5.70 -10.37 1.38
CA PHE A 262 6.57 -10.26 2.55
C PHE A 262 5.83 -10.35 3.89
N LEU A 263 4.56 -9.93 4.00
CA LEU A 263 3.80 -10.08 5.25
C LEU A 263 3.55 -11.55 5.57
N ARG A 264 3.36 -12.41 4.56
CA ARG A 264 3.22 -13.85 4.76
C ARG A 264 4.55 -14.49 5.16
N ASP A 265 5.66 -13.96 4.66
CA ASP A 265 7.00 -14.41 5.08
C ASP A 265 7.28 -14.00 6.52
N VAL A 266 6.98 -12.75 6.89
CA VAL A 266 7.06 -12.26 8.28
C VAL A 266 6.20 -13.12 9.20
N GLN A 267 4.95 -13.39 8.84
CA GLN A 267 4.08 -14.27 9.62
C GLN A 267 4.66 -15.67 9.79
N ARG A 268 5.28 -16.24 8.74
CA ARG A 268 5.97 -17.53 8.81
C ARG A 268 7.18 -17.47 9.73
N HIS A 269 8.03 -16.46 9.61
CA HIS A 269 9.20 -16.27 10.49
C HIS A 269 8.78 -16.12 11.95
N LEU A 270 7.77 -15.29 12.24
CA LEU A 270 7.26 -15.09 13.60
C LEU A 270 6.58 -16.34 14.16
N ALA A 271 5.85 -17.11 13.32
CA ALA A 271 5.26 -18.37 13.74
C ALA A 271 6.34 -19.40 14.12
N LEU A 272 7.43 -19.47 13.34
CA LEU A 272 8.57 -20.35 13.66
C LEU A 272 9.33 -19.88 14.91
N TYR A 273 9.52 -18.57 15.06
CA TYR A 273 10.20 -17.97 16.22
C TYR A 273 9.45 -18.18 17.54
N ASN A 274 8.12 -18.09 17.52
CA ASN A 274 7.30 -18.25 18.72
C ASN A 274 7.01 -19.71 19.10
N ARG A 275 7.22 -20.66 18.18
CA ARG A 275 6.95 -22.07 18.42
C ARG A 275 8.07 -22.72 19.23
N SER A 276 7.68 -23.50 20.24
CA SER A 276 8.62 -24.37 20.93
C SER A 276 8.85 -25.68 20.17
N MET A 277 10.01 -26.31 20.36
CA MET A 277 10.30 -27.64 19.77
C MET A 277 9.26 -28.69 20.20
N GLU A 278 8.80 -28.63 21.46
CA GLU A 278 7.78 -29.54 21.98
C GLU A 278 6.45 -29.37 21.24
N GLU A 279 6.02 -28.12 21.02
CA GLU A 279 4.80 -27.81 20.26
C GLU A 279 4.91 -28.28 18.81
N CYS A 280 6.05 -28.06 18.15
CA CYS A 280 6.28 -28.55 16.79
C CYS A 280 6.17 -30.08 16.66
N THR A 281 6.63 -30.83 17.67
CA THR A 281 6.53 -32.30 17.67
C THR A 281 5.16 -32.84 18.05
N ALA A 282 4.36 -32.05 18.78
CA ALA A 282 3.03 -32.44 19.25
C ALA A 282 1.90 -31.98 18.30
N ASP A 283 2.15 -30.99 17.45
CA ASP A 283 1.17 -30.50 16.48
C ASP A 283 0.83 -31.58 15.45
N GLY A 284 -0.45 -31.72 15.11
CA GLY A 284 -0.96 -32.78 14.21
C GLY A 284 -0.94 -34.20 14.79
N VAL A 285 -0.31 -34.45 15.93
CA VAL A 285 -0.28 -35.79 16.57
C VAL A 285 -1.61 -36.06 17.28
N SER A 286 -2.23 -37.19 16.96
CA SER A 286 -3.42 -37.71 17.64
C SER A 286 -3.14 -39.10 18.17
N GLY A 287 -3.52 -39.35 19.42
CA GLY A 287 -3.41 -40.68 20.02
C GLY A 287 -4.69 -41.49 19.82
N GLU A 288 -4.69 -42.71 20.33
CA GLU A 288 -5.84 -43.64 20.30
C GLU A 288 -7.10 -43.07 20.97
N LYS A 289 -6.93 -42.11 21.89
CA LYS A 289 -8.02 -41.43 22.61
C LYS A 289 -8.39 -40.07 22.02
N GLY A 290 -7.96 -39.78 20.79
CA GLY A 290 -8.16 -38.50 20.12
C GLY A 290 -6.98 -37.53 20.33
N PRO A 291 -7.22 -36.20 20.33
CA PRO A 291 -6.15 -35.22 20.44
C PRO A 291 -5.40 -35.34 21.78
N LEU A 292 -4.10 -35.04 21.76
CA LEU A 292 -3.26 -35.09 22.96
C LEU A 292 -3.84 -34.23 24.09
N SER A 293 -3.73 -34.70 25.33
CA SER A 293 -4.22 -33.96 26.49
C SER A 293 -3.53 -32.60 26.67
N SER A 294 -2.23 -32.51 26.35
CA SER A 294 -1.48 -31.25 26.31
C SER A 294 -2.06 -30.25 25.31
N ARG A 295 -2.59 -30.72 24.18
CA ARG A 295 -3.27 -29.89 23.17
C ARG A 295 -4.67 -29.46 23.64
N ALA A 296 -5.45 -30.39 24.19
CA ALA A 296 -6.81 -30.13 24.65
C ALA A 296 -6.87 -29.23 25.91
N SER A 297 -5.83 -29.23 26.74
CA SER A 297 -5.77 -28.47 28.01
C SER A 297 -4.65 -27.43 28.07
N GLY A 298 -3.95 -27.18 26.96
CA GLY A 298 -2.83 -26.22 26.90
C GLY A 298 -3.29 -24.77 27.11
N GLY A 299 -4.41 -24.38 26.50
CA GLY A 299 -5.07 -23.08 26.69
C GLY A 299 -5.87 -22.97 27.99
N ARG A 300 -5.35 -23.51 29.10
CA ARG A 300 -6.08 -23.56 30.38
C ARG A 300 -6.31 -22.14 30.94
N LEU A 301 -7.57 -21.78 31.11
CA LEU A 301 -7.99 -20.56 31.83
C LEU A 301 -8.35 -20.91 33.27
N GLY A 302 -7.35 -21.39 34.03
CA GLY A 302 -7.52 -21.87 35.41
C GLY A 302 -7.74 -23.39 35.53
N ILE A 303 -7.52 -23.92 36.72
CA ILE A 303 -7.48 -25.38 36.99
C ILE A 303 -8.89 -25.97 37.13
N GLN A 304 -9.87 -25.19 37.55
CA GLN A 304 -11.25 -25.66 37.75
C GLN A 304 -11.92 -26.10 36.44
N ALA A 305 -11.56 -25.49 35.31
CA ALA A 305 -12.08 -25.84 33.99
C ALA A 305 -11.44 -27.10 33.39
N VAL A 306 -10.35 -27.61 33.98
CA VAL A 306 -9.62 -28.77 33.47
C VAL A 306 -10.26 -30.05 33.98
N GLN A 307 -10.79 -30.87 33.08
CA GLN A 307 -11.34 -32.17 33.43
C GLN A 307 -10.22 -33.15 33.81
N ALA A 308 -10.28 -33.69 35.03
CA ALA A 308 -9.34 -34.68 35.54
C ALA A 308 -9.58 -36.05 34.88
N ARG A 309 -9.07 -36.24 33.67
CA ARG A 309 -9.20 -37.47 32.87
C ARG A 309 -8.03 -38.45 33.04
N LEU A 310 -7.12 -38.18 33.98
CA LEU A 310 -5.97 -39.02 34.24
C LEU A 310 -6.38 -40.24 35.09
N PRO A 311 -6.30 -41.48 34.56
CA PRO A 311 -6.70 -42.67 35.32
C PRO A 311 -5.76 -42.88 36.52
N TRP A 312 -6.30 -43.48 37.58
CA TRP A 312 -5.58 -43.71 38.84
C TRP A 312 -4.25 -44.45 38.67
N THR A 313 -4.14 -45.34 37.68
CA THR A 313 -2.92 -46.09 37.35
C THR A 313 -1.77 -45.22 36.83
N LEU A 314 -2.07 -44.04 36.30
CA LEU A 314 -1.09 -43.09 35.74
C LEU A 314 -0.88 -41.85 36.63
N GLN A 315 -1.55 -41.77 37.79
CA GLN A 315 -1.44 -40.64 38.71
C GLN A 315 -0.08 -40.55 39.40
N ALA A 316 0.58 -41.69 39.61
CA ALA A 316 1.96 -41.73 40.09
C ALA A 316 2.92 -41.43 38.92
N ARG A 317 3.29 -40.16 38.73
CA ARG A 317 4.49 -39.88 37.94
C ARG A 317 5.70 -40.42 38.71
N PRO A 318 6.48 -41.37 38.17
CA PRO A 318 7.76 -41.68 38.77
C PRO A 318 8.58 -40.39 38.75
N LEU A 319 8.99 -39.92 39.92
CA LEU A 319 10.03 -38.90 40.04
C LEU A 319 11.20 -39.42 39.21
N ARG A 320 11.57 -38.70 38.13
CA ARG A 320 12.86 -38.93 37.47
C ARG A 320 13.91 -38.80 38.57
N LYS A 321 14.46 -39.94 39.01
CA LYS A 321 15.68 -39.96 39.82
C LYS A 321 16.77 -39.35 38.92
N GLY A 322 17.17 -38.13 39.25
CA GLY A 322 18.48 -37.62 38.86
C GLY A 322 19.56 -38.41 39.58
#